data_AF-A0A957VBS9-F1
#
_entry.id   AF-A0A957VBS9-F1
#
_cell.length_a   1.000
_cell.length_b   1.000
_cell.length_c   1.000
_cell.angle_alpha   90.00
_cell.angle_beta   90.00
_cell.angle_gamma   90.00
#
_symmetry.space_group_name_H-M   'P 1'
#
loop_
_entity.id
_entity.type
_entity.pdbx_description
1 polymer ?
#
loop_
_entity_poly.entity_id
_entity_poly.type
_entity_poly.pdbx_seq_one_letter_code
_entity_poly.pdbx_strand_id
1 'polypeptide(L)' 'MTDSVTLTINGQSVTVPKGTTILNAAASVGIEIPTICYHPALTPPAICRLCTVEVVNQRVLQPACVVPAA' A
#
# COMPACT_ATOMS: atom_id res chain seq x y z
N MET A 1 14.35 -14.77 7.80
CA MET A 1 13.16 -15.58 7.47
C MET A 1 12.16 -14.64 6.86
N THR A 2 11.98 -14.70 5.54
CA THR A 2 11.21 -13.69 4.79
C THR A 2 9.77 -14.18 4.67
N ASP A 3 8.96 -13.90 5.70
CA ASP A 3 7.51 -14.11 5.58
C ASP A 3 7.00 -13.21 4.45
N SER A 4 6.53 -13.80 3.36
CA SER A 4 5.93 -13.09 2.23
C SER A 4 4.41 -13.22 2.26
N VAL A 5 3.72 -12.16 1.88
CA VAL A 5 2.26 -12.16 1.72
C VAL A 5 1.94 -12.03 0.23
N THR A 6 0.99 -12.83 -0.23
CA THR A 6 0.46 -12.76 -1.59
C THR A 6 -0.92 -12.13 -1.54
N LEU A 7 -1.11 -11.04 -2.28
CA LEU A 7 -2.37 -10.32 -2.39
C LEU A 7 -2.66 -9.94 -3.83
N THR A 8 -3.86 -9.43 -4.10
CA THR A 8 -4.26 -8.98 -5.43
C THR A 8 -4.49 -7.48 -5.44
N ILE A 9 -3.81 -6.74 -6.33
CA ILE A 9 -4.00 -5.30 -6.52
C ILE A 9 -4.49 -5.08 -7.96
N ASN A 10 -5.69 -4.50 -8.13
CA ASN A 10 -6.31 -4.24 -9.44
C ASN A 10 -6.29 -5.45 -10.40
N GLY A 11 -6.53 -6.66 -9.86
CA GLY A 11 -6.52 -7.92 -10.62
C GLY A 11 -5.14 -8.53 -10.86
N GLN A 12 -4.06 -7.89 -10.42
CA GLN A 12 -2.70 -8.43 -10.51
C GLN A 12 -2.28 -9.09 -9.20
N SER A 13 -1.74 -10.30 -9.27
CA SER A 13 -1.20 -11.01 -8.11
C SER A 13 0.18 -10.45 -7.74
N VAL A 14 0.35 -10.06 -6.48
CA VAL A 14 1.56 -9.43 -5.96
C VAL A 14 2.03 -10.20 -4.73
N THR A 15 3.30 -10.57 -4.72
CA THR A 15 3.96 -11.17 -3.54
C THR A 15 4.99 -10.19 -3.00
N VAL A 16 4.78 -9.72 -1.76
CA VAL A 16 5.66 -8.76 -1.09
C VAL A 16 6.07 -9.27 0.29
N PRO A 17 7.20 -8.82 0.85
CA PRO A 17 7.53 -9.11 2.24
C PRO A 17 6.42 -8.64 3.19
N LYS A 18 6.14 -9.41 4.23
CA LYS A 18 5.19 -9.05 5.28
C LYS A 18 5.58 -7.70 5.91
N GLY A 19 4.60 -6.83 6.10
CA GLY A 19 4.81 -5.47 6.60
C GLY A 19 5.09 -4.43 5.52
N THR A 20 5.19 -4.82 4.25
CA THR A 20 5.18 -3.88 3.12
C THR A 20 3.86 -3.11 3.10
N THR A 21 3.89 -1.80 2.85
CA THR A 21 2.68 -0.98 2.74
C THR A 21 1.97 -1.23 1.41
N ILE A 22 0.66 -0.95 1.36
CA ILE A 22 -0.11 -1.05 0.10
C ILE A 22 0.52 -0.16 -0.99
N LEU A 23 1.03 1.02 -0.63
CA LEU A 23 1.72 1.92 -1.56
C LEU A 23 2.93 1.26 -2.23
N ASN A 24 3.78 0.61 -1.45
CA ASN A 24 4.98 -0.06 -1.97
C ASN A 24 4.63 -1.34 -2.74
N ALA A 25 3.59 -2.06 -2.31
CA ALA A 25 3.08 -3.23 -3.02
C ALA A 25 2.45 -2.86 -4.38
N ALA A 26 1.78 -1.72 -4.47
CA ALA A 26 1.24 -1.23 -5.73
C ALA A 26 2.35 -0.78 -6.69
N ALA A 27 3.37 -0.08 -6.17
CA ALA A 27 4.52 0.35 -6.94
C ALA A 27 5.32 -0.82 -7.54
N SER A 28 5.40 -1.97 -6.85
CA SER A 28 6.13 -3.15 -7.36
C SER A 28 5.50 -3.78 -8.61
N VAL A 29 4.21 -3.49 -8.86
CA VAL A 29 3.48 -3.91 -10.07
C VAL A 29 3.17 -2.76 -11.02
N GLY A 30 3.83 -1.62 -10.86
CA GLY A 30 3.70 -0.46 -11.75
C GLY A 30 2.39 0.32 -11.57
N ILE A 31 1.67 0.12 -10.46
CA ILE A 31 0.49 0.91 -10.14
C ILE A 31 0.93 2.12 -9.31
N GLU A 32 0.83 3.30 -9.92
CA GLU A 32 1.21 4.54 -9.27
C GLU A 32 0.04 5.12 -8.47
N ILE A 33 0.20 5.19 -7.15
CA ILE A 33 -0.77 5.83 -6.25
C ILE A 33 -0.25 7.23 -5.95
N PRO A 34 -1.03 8.29 -6.21
CA PRO A 34 -0.57 9.66 -6.02
C PRO A 34 -0.31 9.96 -4.54
N THR A 35 0.81 10.62 -4.25
CA THR A 35 1.19 11.01 -2.89
C THR A 35 1.72 12.43 -2.85
N ILE A 36 1.47 13.13 -1.73
CA ILE A 36 2.03 14.47 -1.47
C ILE A 36 2.88 14.45 -0.20
N CYS A 37 2.37 13.85 0.89
CA CYS A 37 3.05 13.86 2.18
C CYS A 37 3.94 12.63 2.44
N TYR A 38 4.05 11.71 1.48
CA TYR A 38 4.85 10.49 1.62
C TYR A 38 6.26 10.70 1.08
N HIS A 39 7.26 10.20 1.80
CA HIS A 39 8.64 10.14 1.31
C HIS A 39 9.31 8.86 1.84
N PRO A 40 10.04 8.08 1.01
CA PRO A 40 10.62 6.79 1.42
C PRO A 40 11.58 6.86 2.61
N ALA A 41 12.28 7.98 2.77
CA ALA A 41 13.23 8.20 3.85
C ALA A 41 12.62 8.77 5.15
N LEU A 42 11.29 8.99 5.20
CA LEU A 42 10.59 9.60 6.34
C LEU A 42 9.49 8.69 6.87
N THR A 43 9.11 8.89 8.13
CA THR A 43 7.93 8.23 8.69
C THR A 43 6.66 8.76 8.00
N PRO A 44 5.81 7.88 7.44
CA PRO A 44 4.63 8.29 6.70
C PRO A 44 3.57 8.95 7.60
N PRO A 45 3.20 10.22 7.38
CA PRO A 45 2.31 10.96 8.28
C PRO A 45 0.81 10.73 8.02
N ALA A 46 0.44 10.11 6.88
CA ALA A 46 -0.94 9.86 6.45
C ALA A 46 -1.89 11.09 6.49
N ILE A 47 -1.36 12.31 6.34
CA ILE A 47 -2.13 13.54 6.51
C ILE A 47 -2.82 14.03 5.23
N CYS A 48 -2.21 13.86 4.05
CA CYS A 48 -2.77 14.41 2.80
C CYS A 48 -4.00 13.66 2.28
N ARG A 49 -4.21 12.41 2.71
CA ARG A 49 -5.30 11.51 2.25
C ARG A 49 -5.45 11.33 0.73
N LEU A 50 -4.47 11.75 -0.07
CA LEU A 50 -4.48 11.57 -1.52
C LEU A 50 -4.26 10.10 -1.94
N CYS A 51 -3.54 9.34 -1.13
CA CYS A 51 -3.22 7.94 -1.39
C CYS A 51 -4.28 6.95 -0.89
N THR A 52 -5.52 7.39 -0.71
CA THR A 52 -6.60 6.51 -0.23
C THR A 52 -7.01 5.52 -1.31
N VAL A 53 -7.16 4.26 -0.93
CA VAL A 53 -7.57 3.16 -1.81
C VAL A 53 -8.68 2.34 -1.19
N GLU A 54 -9.47 1.68 -2.03
CA GLU A 54 -10.45 0.70 -1.60
C GLU A 54 -9.76 -0.62 -1.27
N VAL A 55 -10.12 -1.20 -0.13
CA VAL A 55 -9.61 -2.51 0.31
C VAL A 55 -10.81 -3.40 0.58
N VAL A 56 -10.80 -4.59 -0.02
CA VAL A 56 -11.90 -5.56 0.14
C VAL A 56 -12.11 -5.87 1.62
N ASN A 57 -13.36 -5.91 2.06
CA ASN A 57 -13.77 -6.09 3.46
C ASN A 57 -13.39 -4.96 4.43
N GLN A 58 -12.96 -3.79 3.94
CA GLN A 58 -12.82 -2.59 4.76
C GLN A 58 -13.99 -1.64 4.54
N ARG A 59 -14.55 -1.12 5.64
CA ARG A 59 -15.70 -0.19 5.57
C ARG A 59 -15.31 1.19 5.01
N VAL A 60 -14.07 1.61 5.24
CA VAL A 60 -13.57 2.94 4.87
C VAL A 60 -12.34 2.81 3.97
N LEU A 61 -12.13 3.80 3.11
CA LEU A 61 -10.94 3.88 2.28
C LEU A 61 -9.69 3.92 3.16
N GLN A 62 -8.70 3.12 2.78
CA GLN A 62 -7.47 2.96 3.54
C GLN A 62 -6.36 3.82 2.94
N PRO A 63 -5.57 4.54 3.77
CA PRO A 63 -4.40 5.26 3.29
C PRO A 63 -3.28 4.27 2.90
N ALA A 64 -2.95 4.21 1.61
CA ALA A 64 -1.98 3.24 1.10
C ALA A 64 -0.56 3.41 1.67
N CYS A 65 -0.19 4.64 2.07
CA CYS A 65 1.14 4.96 2.57
C CYS A 65 1.46 4.40 3.97
N VAL A 66 0.46 3.97 4.76
CA VAL A 66 0.67 3.48 6.14
C VAL A 66 0.08 2.10 6.39
N VAL A 67 -0.98 1.72 5.67
CA VAL A 67 -1.63 0.43 5.89
C VAL A 67 -0.76 -0.68 5.28
N PRO A 68 -0.41 -1.73 6.05
CA PRO A 68 0.29 -2.90 5.52
C PRO A 68 -0.57 -3.65 4.50
N ALA A 69 0.07 -4.17 3.46
CA ALA A 69 -0.53 -5.08 2.51
C ALA A 69 -0.64 -6.48 3.17
N ALA A 70 -1.87 -6.98 3.28
CA ALA A 70 -2.23 -8.21 3.98
C ALA A 70 -3.27 -9.00 3.18
#